data_AF-A0A940JLL5-F1
#
_entry.id   AF-A0A940JLL5-F1
#
_cell.length_a   1.000
_cell.length_b   1.000
_cell.length_c   1.000
_cell.angle_alpha   90.00
_cell.angle_beta   90.00
_cell.angle_gamma   90.00
#
_symmetry.space_group_name_H-M   'P 1'
#
loop_
_entity.id
_entity.type
_entity.pdbx_description
1 polymer ?
#
loop_
_entity_poly.entity_id
_entity_poly.type
_entity_poly.pdbx_seq_one_letter_code
_entity_poly.pdbx_strand_id
1 'polypeptide(L)'
;SPSILNASPEAATSGNLALLRTGDRVRIDLRAGTANVLLSNEELAARRAELDAQGGYKYPESQTPWQQIQRAMVGELGTGAILEGAEAYQRIAQTKGLPRDNH
;
A
#
# COMPACT_ATOMS: atom_id res chain seq x y z
N SER A 1 -11.68 19.71 5.53
CA SER A 1 -12.32 18.77 6.47
C SER A 1 -11.24 18.03 7.24
N PRO A 2 -11.49 17.64 8.51
CA PRO A 2 -10.59 16.73 9.22
C PRO A 2 -10.76 15.31 8.66
N SER A 3 -9.68 14.73 8.12
CA SER A 3 -9.67 13.41 7.49
C SER A 3 -8.53 12.55 8.03
N ILE A 4 -8.73 11.23 8.08
CA ILE A 4 -7.65 10.25 8.28
C ILE A 4 -7.21 9.81 6.87
N LEU A 5 -5.91 9.93 6.59
CA LEU A 5 -5.33 9.73 5.26
C LEU A 5 -4.19 8.70 5.33
N ASN A 6 -3.71 8.24 4.18
CA ASN A 6 -2.48 7.43 4.03
C ASN A 6 -2.51 6.09 4.78
N ALA A 7 -3.70 5.54 5.03
CA ALA A 7 -3.86 4.23 5.65
C ALA A 7 -3.13 3.16 4.81
N SER A 8 -2.21 2.45 5.46
CA SER A 8 -1.31 1.47 4.85
C SER A 8 -1.36 0.15 5.65
N PRO A 9 -1.36 -1.03 5.02
CA PRO A 9 -1.40 -1.24 3.57
C PRO A 9 -2.70 -0.75 2.93
N GLU A 10 -2.62 -0.24 1.70
CA GLU A 10 -3.79 0.17 0.93
C GLU A 10 -4.65 -1.02 0.50
N ALA A 11 -5.87 -0.76 0.01
CA ALA A 11 -6.77 -1.84 -0.41
C ALA A 11 -6.23 -2.67 -1.59
N ALA A 12 -5.56 -2.02 -2.54
CA ALA A 12 -5.03 -2.66 -3.75
C ALA A 12 -3.87 -3.63 -3.46
N THR A 13 -3.15 -3.43 -2.36
CA THR A 13 -2.06 -4.31 -1.88
C THR A 13 -2.53 -5.24 -0.76
N SER A 14 -3.83 -5.54 -0.72
CA SER A 14 -4.46 -6.47 0.22
C SER A 14 -4.54 -5.97 1.67
N GLY A 15 -4.46 -4.67 1.92
CA GLY A 15 -4.78 -4.08 3.23
C GLY A 15 -6.23 -4.32 3.66
N ASN A 16 -6.48 -4.28 4.97
CA ASN A 16 -7.82 -4.57 5.53
C ASN A 16 -8.91 -3.57 5.13
N LEU A 17 -8.53 -2.41 4.57
CA LEU A 17 -9.48 -1.49 3.95
C LEU A 17 -10.28 -2.14 2.81
N ALA A 18 -9.72 -3.12 2.11
CA ALA A 18 -10.40 -3.87 1.05
C ALA A 18 -11.60 -4.70 1.55
N LEU A 19 -11.67 -4.98 2.86
CA LEU A 19 -12.69 -5.84 3.46
C LEU A 19 -13.88 -5.08 4.04
N LEU A 20 -13.78 -3.75 4.12
CA LEU A 20 -14.83 -2.92 4.70
C LEU A 20 -16.04 -2.84 3.77
N ARG A 21 -17.22 -2.82 4.37
CA ARG A 21 -18.50 -2.70 3.71
C ARG A 21 -19.30 -1.56 4.33
N THR A 22 -20.18 -0.94 3.54
CA THR A 22 -21.10 0.09 4.03
C THR A 22 -21.90 -0.45 5.22
N GLY A 23 -21.90 0.29 6.31
CA GLY A 23 -22.57 -0.09 7.56
C GLY A 23 -21.66 -0.70 8.62
N ASP A 24 -20.42 -1.08 8.28
CA ASP A 24 -19.46 -1.51 9.29
C ASP A 24 -19.18 -0.39 10.30
N ARG A 25 -19.14 -0.75 11.59
CA ARG A 25 -18.83 0.20 12.65
C ARG A 25 -17.32 0.34 12.82
N VAL A 26 -16.83 1.57 12.85
CA VAL A 26 -15.43 1.88 13.12
C VAL A 26 -15.33 2.68 14.42
N ARG A 27 -14.46 2.25 15.33
CA ARG A 27 -14.10 2.98 16.55
C ARG A 27 -12.80 3.74 16.33
N ILE A 28 -12.87 5.06 16.42
CA ILE A 28 -11.71 5.96 16.41
C ILE A 28 -11.45 6.44 17.84
N ASP A 29 -10.24 6.18 18.34
CA ASP A 29 -9.77 6.71 19.61
C ASP A 29 -8.53 7.57 19.38
N LEU A 30 -8.68 8.88 19.53
CA LEU A 30 -7.61 9.84 19.29
C LEU A 30 -6.58 9.89 20.42
N ARG A 31 -6.95 9.47 21.65
CA ARG A 31 -5.99 9.40 22.77
C ARG A 31 -5.10 8.18 22.63
N ALA A 32 -5.69 7.06 22.22
CA ALA A 32 -4.95 5.83 21.96
C ALA A 32 -4.28 5.82 20.58
N GLY A 33 -4.67 6.71 19.66
CA GLY A 33 -4.16 6.74 18.29
C GLY A 33 -4.60 5.52 17.47
N THR A 34 -5.81 5.01 17.71
CA THR A 34 -6.30 3.79 17.05
C THR A 34 -7.54 4.03 16.20
N ALA A 35 -7.65 3.26 15.12
CA ALA A 35 -8.82 3.17 14.26
C ALA A 35 -9.13 1.70 14.02
N ASN A 36 -10.17 1.18 14.67
CA ASN A 36 -10.51 -0.25 14.64
C ASN A 36 -11.88 -0.46 14.03
N VAL A 37 -11.98 -1.35 13.04
CA VAL A 37 -13.28 -1.87 12.62
C VAL A 37 -13.79 -2.85 13.69
N LEU A 38 -15.07 -2.75 14.04
CA LEU A 38 -15.70 -3.58 15.07
C LEU A 38 -16.28 -4.85 14.44
N LEU A 39 -15.42 -5.63 13.79
CA LEU A 39 -15.72 -6.96 13.23
C LEU A 39 -14.88 -8.00 13.97
N SER A 40 -15.39 -9.23 14.04
CA SER A 40 -14.61 -10.34 14.58
C SER A 40 -13.54 -10.79 13.57
N ASN A 41 -12.54 -11.52 14.05
CA ASN A 41 -11.48 -12.05 13.19
C ASN A 41 -12.03 -13.07 12.19
N GLU A 42 -13.05 -13.83 12.59
CA GLU A 42 -13.73 -14.82 11.74
C GLU A 42 -14.44 -14.14 10.57
N GLU A 43 -15.14 -13.02 10.82
CA GLU A 43 -15.79 -12.23 9.78
C GLU A 43 -14.76 -11.62 8.82
N LEU A 44 -13.66 -11.06 9.35
CA LEU A 44 -12.58 -10.53 8.51
C LEU A 44 -11.94 -11.62 7.65
N ALA A 45 -11.73 -12.81 8.20
CA ALA A 45 -11.19 -13.96 7.47
C ALA A 45 -12.17 -14.46 6.39
N ALA A 46 -13.46 -14.53 6.69
CA ALA A 46 -14.49 -14.92 5.72
C ALA A 46 -14.56 -13.93 4.55
N ARG A 47 -14.55 -12.62 4.85
CA ARG A 47 -14.52 -11.57 3.81
C ARG A 47 -13.25 -11.60 2.99
N ARG A 48 -12.11 -11.91 3.60
CA ARG A 48 -10.84 -12.09 2.89
C ARG A 48 -10.94 -13.24 1.88
N ALA A 49 -11.40 -14.40 2.33
CA ALA A 49 -11.58 -15.56 1.47
C ALA A 49 -12.56 -15.28 0.33
N GLU A 50 -13.64 -14.54 0.59
CA GLU A 50 -14.59 -14.12 -0.44
C GLU A 50 -13.93 -13.18 -1.46
N LEU A 51 -13.16 -12.18 -1.01
CA LEU A 51 -12.44 -11.26 -1.89
C LEU A 51 -11.43 -12.00 -2.77
N ASP A 52 -10.66 -12.91 -2.17
CA ASP A 52 -9.65 -13.70 -2.88
C ASP A 52 -10.31 -14.61 -3.93
N ALA A 53 -11.46 -15.23 -3.59
CA ALA A 53 -12.25 -16.02 -4.53
C ALA A 53 -12.83 -15.19 -5.70
N GLN A 54 -13.01 -13.89 -5.51
CA GLN A 54 -13.44 -12.95 -6.55
C GLN A 54 -12.25 -12.40 -7.40
N GLY A 55 -11.03 -12.88 -7.14
CA GLY A 55 -9.82 -12.44 -7.86
C GLY A 55 -9.09 -11.26 -7.20
N GLY A 56 -9.38 -10.96 -5.94
CA GLY A 56 -8.75 -9.88 -5.18
C GLY A 56 -9.40 -8.51 -5.38
N TYR A 57 -8.75 -7.47 -4.84
CA TYR A 57 -9.23 -6.10 -4.98
C TYR A 57 -9.14 -5.64 -6.43
N LYS A 58 -10.26 -5.13 -6.97
CA LYS A 58 -10.34 -4.74 -8.39
C LYS A 58 -9.77 -3.36 -8.62
N TYR A 59 -8.86 -3.24 -9.57
CA TYR A 59 -8.33 -1.98 -10.08
C TYR A 59 -8.05 -2.10 -11.58
N PRO A 60 -8.05 -0.98 -12.32
CA PRO A 60 -7.76 -1.00 -13.76
C PRO A 60 -6.38 -1.57 -14.06
N GLU A 61 -6.20 -2.18 -15.22
CA GLU A 61 -4.88 -2.61 -15.68
C GLU A 61 -3.89 -1.44 -15.83
N SER A 62 -2.60 -1.76 -15.91
CA SER A 62 -1.57 -0.77 -16.29
C SER A 62 -1.70 -0.46 -17.78
N GLN A 63 -1.94 0.80 -18.10
CA GLN A 63 -2.13 1.31 -19.46
C GLN A 63 -0.83 1.87 -20.07
N THR A 64 0.20 2.10 -19.24
CA THR A 64 1.50 2.60 -19.70
C THR A 64 2.65 1.83 -19.05
N PRO A 65 3.84 1.82 -19.70
CA PRO A 65 5.03 1.22 -19.10
C PRO A 65 5.36 1.79 -17.72
N TRP A 66 5.18 3.11 -17.54
CA TRP A 66 5.43 3.74 -16.23
C TRP A 66 4.47 3.26 -15.15
N GLN A 67 3.18 3.07 -15.46
CA GLN A 67 2.23 2.51 -14.50
C GLN A 67 2.61 1.08 -14.10
N GLN A 68 3.09 0.26 -15.04
CA GLN A 68 3.57 -1.09 -14.73
C GLN A 68 4.80 -1.07 -13.81
N ILE A 69 5.79 -0.22 -14.09
CA ILE A 69 6.98 -0.06 -13.24
C ILE A 69 6.59 0.43 -11.85
N GLN A 70 5.73 1.46 -11.77
CA GLN A 70 5.29 2.03 -10.51
C GLN A 70 4.60 1.00 -9.62
N ARG A 71 3.64 0.23 -10.14
CA ARG A 71 2.92 -0.79 -9.35
C ARG A 71 3.80 -1.96 -8.93
N ALA A 72 4.87 -2.24 -9.68
CA ALA A 72 5.79 -3.32 -9.36
C ALA A 72 6.81 -2.92 -8.28
N MET A 73 7.09 -1.63 -8.10
CA MET A 73 8.26 -1.17 -7.33
C MET A 73 7.94 -0.18 -6.21
N VAL A 74 6.85 0.58 -6.30
CA VAL A 74 6.53 1.59 -5.27
C VAL A 74 5.94 0.94 -4.04
N GLY A 75 6.46 1.33 -2.87
CA GLY A 75 5.97 0.91 -1.56
C GLY A 75 4.75 1.69 -1.06
N GLU A 76 4.31 1.35 0.15
CA GLU A 76 3.17 1.99 0.80
C GLU A 76 3.48 3.43 1.25
N LEU A 77 2.45 4.27 1.42
CA LEU A 77 2.62 5.61 1.98
C LEU A 77 3.17 5.58 3.41
N GLY A 78 2.89 4.52 4.17
CA GLY A 78 3.46 4.29 5.50
C GLY A 78 4.98 4.15 5.53
N THR A 79 5.61 3.76 4.40
CA THR A 79 7.08 3.69 4.23
C THR A 79 7.63 4.83 3.37
N GLY A 80 6.77 5.74 2.90
CA GLY A 80 7.16 6.93 2.12
C GLY A 80 6.86 6.86 0.63
N ALA A 81 6.23 5.78 0.14
CA ALA A 81 5.86 5.59 -1.27
C ALA A 81 7.00 5.84 -2.27
N ILE A 82 8.21 5.40 -1.90
CA ILE A 82 9.38 5.43 -2.77
C ILE A 82 9.42 4.19 -3.67
N LEU A 83 10.32 4.19 -4.65
CA LEU A 83 10.75 2.95 -5.31
C LEU A 83 11.53 2.12 -4.29
N GLU A 84 10.97 1.00 -3.84
CA GLU A 84 11.58 0.17 -2.79
C GLU A 84 12.97 -0.33 -3.26
N GLY A 85 13.97 -0.17 -2.39
CA GLY A 85 15.37 -0.47 -2.67
C GLY A 85 16.17 0.69 -3.28
N ALA A 86 15.52 1.76 -3.73
CA ALA A 86 16.22 2.94 -4.27
C ALA A 86 16.98 3.71 -3.18
N GLU A 87 16.54 3.62 -1.93
CA GLU A 87 17.19 4.24 -0.77
C GLU A 87 18.62 3.72 -0.54
N ALA A 88 18.97 2.53 -1.07
CA ALA A 88 20.34 2.00 -1.03
C ALA A 88 21.33 2.78 -1.93
N TYR A 89 20.84 3.58 -2.89
CA TYR A 89 21.67 4.29 -3.86
C TYR A 89 21.95 5.73 -3.42
N GLN A 90 22.84 5.90 -2.45
CA GLN A 90 23.22 7.21 -1.91
C GLN A 90 24.64 7.60 -2.27
N ARG A 91 24.86 8.91 -2.50
CA ARG A 91 26.18 9.50 -2.76
C ARG A 91 26.96 8.75 -3.85
N ILE A 92 26.29 8.41 -4.95
CA ILE A 92 26.81 7.45 -5.95
C ILE A 92 28.13 7.88 -6.59
N ALA A 93 28.36 9.19 -6.76
CA ALA A 93 29.65 9.70 -7.26
C ALA A 93 30.81 9.36 -6.30
N GLN A 94 30.55 9.36 -4.98
CA GLN A 94 31.54 9.05 -3.95
C GLN A 94 31.63 7.56 -3.63
N THR A 95 30.50 6.84 -3.68
CA THR A 95 30.40 5.43 -3.24
C THR A 95 30.57 4.42 -4.37
N LYS A 96 30.28 4.82 -5.62
CA LYS A 96 30.40 3.98 -6.83
C LYS A 96 31.44 4.49 -7.83
N GLY A 97 31.92 5.73 -7.65
CA GLY A 97 32.92 6.35 -8.51
C GLY A 97 32.34 6.86 -9.83
N LEU A 98 33.23 7.23 -10.75
CA LEU A 98 32.85 7.64 -12.10
C LEU A 98 32.28 6.44 -12.88
N PRO A 99 31.16 6.60 -13.60
CA PRO A 99 30.66 5.55 -14.48
C PRO A 99 31.66 5.30 -15.63
N ARG A 100 31.45 4.19 -16.35
CA ARG A 100 32.25 3.86 -17.54
C ARG A 100 32.31 5.04 -18.50
N ASP A 101 33.50 5.30 -19.04
CA ASP A 101 33.63 6.10 -20.24
C ASP A 101 32.98 5.34 -21.41
N ASN A 102 32.21 6.04 -22.23
CA ASN A 102 31.45 5.44 -23.31
C ASN A 102 32.09 5.66 -24.68
N HIS A 103 33.16 6.45 -24.80
CA HIS A 103 33.89 6.70 -26.04
C HIS A 103 35.39 6.92 -25.81
#